data_AF-A0A7S3PJB7-F1
#
_entry.id   AF-A0A7S3PJB7-F1
#
_cell.length_a   1.000
_cell.length_b   1.000
_cell.length_c   1.000
_cell.angle_alpha   90.00
_cell.angle_beta   90.00
_cell.angle_gamma   90.00
#
_symmetry.space_group_name_H-M   'P 1'
#
loop_
_entity.id
_entity.type
_entity.pdbx_description
1 polymer ?
#
loop_
_entity_poly.entity_id
_entity_poly.type
_entity_poly.pdbx_seq_one_letter_code
_entity_poly.pdbx_strand_id
1 'polypeptide(L)'
;IREKRWNVVLNELRNVSISPMNLANIHEQIILDLCEFNEFETAKSVFLKSSALSYLKEHFTDRYKSLVLVIQQKSKVRPGRDVECEALAKRLENELVEAEPSELLRLIGDACKWKKLNDDWPLKGLVNQRTAKRTKELQEQ
;
A
#
# COMPACT_ATOMS: atom_id res chain seq x y z
N ILE A 1 4.83 14.36 -2.81
CA ILE A 1 3.48 14.82 -3.19
C ILE A 1 3.35 16.34 -3.02
N ARG A 2 3.55 16.88 -1.81
CA ARG A 2 3.43 18.33 -1.51
C ARG A 2 4.27 19.24 -2.41
N GLU A 3 5.46 18.79 -2.80
CA GLU A 3 6.37 19.54 -3.69
C GLU A 3 6.12 19.29 -5.20
N LYS A 4 5.01 18.64 -5.57
CA LYS A 4 4.63 18.32 -6.96
C LYS A 4 5.71 17.57 -7.78
N ARG A 5 6.65 16.88 -7.12
CA ARG A 5 7.67 16.01 -7.75
C ARG A 5 7.08 14.67 -8.21
N TRP A 6 6.21 14.70 -9.22
CA TRP A 6 5.44 13.53 -9.68
C TRP A 6 6.29 12.38 -10.22
N ASN A 7 7.47 12.66 -10.80
CA ASN A 7 8.38 11.62 -11.28
C ASN A 7 8.90 10.71 -10.16
N VAL A 8 9.25 11.30 -9.01
CA VAL A 8 9.70 10.55 -7.83
C VAL A 8 8.54 9.76 -7.27
N VAL A 9 7.38 10.41 -7.11
CA VAL A 9 6.16 9.76 -6.60
C VAL A 9 5.83 8.54 -7.45
N LEU A 10 5.65 8.68 -8.77
CA LEU A 10 5.32 7.57 -9.66
C LEU A 10 6.36 6.44 -9.67
N ASN A 11 7.64 6.76 -9.45
CA ASN A 11 8.68 5.74 -9.33
C ASN A 11 8.51 4.92 -8.05
N GLU A 12 8.26 5.58 -6.92
CA GLU A 12 8.01 4.90 -5.64
C GLU A 12 6.73 4.06 -5.67
N LEU A 13 5.64 4.58 -6.27
CA LEU A 13 4.38 3.83 -6.36
C LEU A 13 4.48 2.54 -7.17
N ARG A 14 5.50 2.38 -8.02
CA ARG A 14 5.69 1.14 -8.82
C ARG A 14 5.92 -0.08 -7.93
N ASN A 15 6.53 0.12 -6.76
CA ASN A 15 6.92 -0.96 -5.85
C ASN A 15 5.92 -1.14 -4.69
N VAL A 16 4.86 -0.33 -4.63
CA VAL A 16 3.91 -0.29 -3.51
C VAL A 16 2.52 -0.70 -3.99
N SER A 17 1.88 -1.61 -3.25
CA SER A 17 0.48 -1.97 -3.47
C SER A 17 -0.43 -0.88 -2.90
N ILE A 18 -1.19 -0.19 -3.74
CA ILE A 18 -2.05 0.93 -3.35
C ILE A 18 -3.48 0.65 -3.80
N SER A 19 -4.47 1.18 -3.06
CA SER A 19 -5.87 1.11 -3.45
C SER A 19 -6.10 1.72 -4.84
N PRO A 20 -6.90 1.07 -5.73
CA PRO A 20 -7.17 1.58 -7.07
C PRO A 20 -7.82 2.98 -7.06
N MET A 21 -8.59 3.29 -6.01
CA MET A 21 -9.17 4.62 -5.81
C MET A 21 -8.09 5.69 -5.59
N ASN A 22 -7.09 5.40 -4.76
CA ASN A 22 -6.03 6.37 -4.48
C ASN A 22 -5.06 6.50 -5.66
N LEU A 23 -4.78 5.40 -6.37
CA LEU A 23 -4.03 5.46 -7.61
C LEU A 23 -4.74 6.34 -8.66
N ALA A 24 -6.06 6.21 -8.80
CA ALA A 24 -6.85 7.07 -9.67
C ALA A 24 -6.78 8.55 -9.23
N ASN A 25 -6.92 8.85 -7.93
CA ASN A 25 -6.82 10.22 -7.40
C ASN A 25 -5.44 10.85 -7.65
N ILE A 26 -4.34 10.07 -7.55
CA ILE A 26 -2.99 10.55 -7.87
C ILE A 26 -2.87 10.90 -9.35
N HIS A 27 -3.32 10.00 -10.24
CA HIS A 27 -3.29 10.25 -11.67
C HIS A 27 -4.14 11.45 -12.08
N GLU A 28 -5.31 11.61 -11.47
CA GLU A 28 -6.16 12.80 -11.63
C GLU A 28 -5.38 14.06 -11.24
N GLN A 29 -4.76 14.09 -10.05
CA GLN A 29 -4.00 15.25 -9.59
C GLN A 29 -2.80 15.58 -10.50
N ILE A 30 -2.08 14.58 -11.02
CA ILE A 30 -0.97 14.77 -11.96
C ILE A 30 -1.45 15.47 -13.23
N ILE A 31 -2.55 15.01 -13.82
CA ILE A 31 -3.12 15.58 -15.05
C ILE A 31 -3.56 17.02 -14.80
N LEU A 32 -4.23 17.22 -13.67
CA LEU A 32 -4.68 18.49 -13.17
C LEU A 32 -3.51 19.48 -12.99
N ASP A 33 -2.36 19.04 -12.47
CA ASP A 33 -1.15 19.85 -12.34
C ASP A 33 -0.49 20.12 -13.70
N LEU A 34 -0.43 19.13 -14.61
CA LEU A 34 0.09 19.34 -15.97
C LEU A 34 -0.73 20.38 -16.74
N CYS A 35 -2.05 20.37 -16.59
CA CYS A 35 -2.92 21.41 -17.15
C CYS A 35 -2.64 22.81 -16.56
N GLU A 36 -2.24 22.89 -15.29
CA GLU A 36 -1.84 24.16 -14.65
C GLU A 36 -0.53 24.71 -15.23
N PHE A 37 0.43 23.84 -15.54
CA PHE A 37 1.66 24.21 -16.26
C PHE A 37 1.46 24.46 -17.76
N ASN A 38 0.22 24.43 -18.25
CA ASN A 38 -0.16 24.52 -19.67
C ASN A 38 0.39 23.37 -20.54
N GLU A 39 0.79 22.24 -19.95
CA GLU A 39 1.26 21.05 -20.65
C GLU A 39 0.10 20.12 -21.03
N PHE A 40 -0.85 20.62 -21.81
CA PHE A 40 -2.07 19.88 -22.16
C PHE A 40 -1.81 18.63 -23.01
N GLU A 41 -0.81 18.65 -23.89
CA GLU A 41 -0.46 17.48 -24.72
C GLU A 41 0.17 16.37 -23.88
N THR A 42 1.02 16.72 -22.92
CA THR A 42 1.57 15.78 -21.93
C THR A 42 0.43 15.20 -21.09
N ALA A 43 -0.46 16.06 -20.58
CA ALA A 43 -1.62 15.65 -19.79
C ALA A 43 -2.51 14.66 -20.55
N LYS A 44 -2.79 14.93 -21.83
CA LYS A 44 -3.54 14.04 -22.72
C LYS A 44 -2.84 12.70 -22.95
N SER A 45 -1.52 12.70 -23.15
CA SER A 45 -0.73 11.48 -23.30
C SER A 45 -0.80 10.61 -22.04
N VAL A 46 -0.64 11.22 -20.86
CA VAL A 46 -0.73 10.54 -19.57
C VAL A 46 -2.14 10.01 -19.34
N PHE A 47 -3.17 10.80 -19.64
CA PHE A 47 -4.57 10.41 -19.52
C PHE A 47 -4.90 9.16 -20.35
N LEU A 48 -4.46 9.12 -21.62
CA LEU A 48 -4.74 8.01 -22.52
C LEU A 48 -3.96 6.73 -22.17
N LYS A 49 -2.75 6.87 -21.63
CA LYS A 49 -1.89 5.72 -21.28
C LYS A 49 -2.17 5.16 -19.88
N SER A 50 -2.80 5.94 -19.00
CA SER A 50 -3.01 5.53 -17.61
C SER A 50 -4.15 4.52 -17.51
N SER A 51 -3.83 3.30 -17.05
CA SER A 51 -4.82 2.28 -16.70
C SER A 51 -5.60 2.64 -15.43
N ALA A 52 -5.04 3.48 -14.54
CA ALA A 52 -5.66 3.87 -13.28
C ALA A 52 -6.94 4.69 -13.46
N LEU A 53 -7.05 5.44 -14.56
CA LEU A 53 -8.23 6.28 -14.84
C LEU A 53 -9.43 5.48 -15.34
N SER A 54 -9.23 4.21 -15.72
CA SER A 54 -10.34 3.30 -16.02
C SER A 54 -11.24 3.11 -14.79
N TYR A 55 -10.65 3.04 -13.59
CA TYR A 55 -11.39 2.96 -12.33
C TYR A 55 -12.26 4.20 -12.11
N LEU A 56 -11.73 5.39 -12.40
CA LEU A 56 -12.47 6.65 -12.30
C LEU A 56 -13.62 6.70 -13.32
N LYS A 57 -13.40 6.18 -14.53
CA LYS A 57 -14.43 6.12 -15.57
C LYS A 57 -15.61 5.21 -15.19
N GLU A 58 -15.35 4.11 -14.49
CA GLU A 58 -16.37 3.12 -14.11
C GLU A 58 -17.18 3.58 -12.90
N HIS A 59 -16.52 4.10 -11.86
CA HIS A 59 -17.18 4.43 -10.59
C HIS A 59 -17.56 5.92 -10.44
N PHE A 60 -16.87 6.82 -11.15
CA PHE A 60 -17.03 8.28 -11.00
C PHE A 60 -17.08 8.99 -12.37
N THR A 61 -18.02 8.58 -13.20
CA THR A 61 -18.17 9.05 -14.59
C THR A 61 -18.23 10.57 -14.73
N ASP A 62 -18.89 11.27 -13.80
CA ASP A 62 -19.01 12.74 -13.84
C ASP A 62 -17.66 13.44 -13.60
N ARG A 63 -16.85 12.91 -12.67
CA ARG A 63 -15.47 13.40 -12.43
C ARG A 63 -14.57 13.11 -13.62
N TYR A 64 -14.72 11.93 -14.22
CA TYR A 64 -13.97 11.59 -15.43
C TYR A 64 -14.32 12.54 -16.60
N LYS A 65 -15.61 12.84 -16.81
CA LYS A 65 -16.06 13.78 -17.84
C LYS A 65 -15.55 15.20 -17.60
N SER A 66 -15.57 15.68 -16.34
CA SER A 66 -15.05 17.01 -16.02
C SER A 66 -13.55 17.10 -16.29
N LEU A 67 -12.78 16.05 -15.97
CA LEU A 67 -11.36 15.98 -16.28
C LEU A 67 -11.08 16.04 -17.79
N VAL A 68 -11.85 15.27 -18.58
CA VAL A 68 -11.76 15.32 -20.05
C VAL A 68 -12.03 16.72 -20.59
N LEU A 69 -13.07 17.38 -20.06
CA LEU A 69 -13.46 18.72 -20.48
C LEU A 69 -12.37 19.74 -20.17
N VAL A 70 -11.72 19.64 -19.00
CA VAL A 70 -10.58 20.51 -18.63
C VAL A 70 -9.42 20.36 -19.61
N ILE A 71 -9.06 19.12 -19.98
CA ILE A 71 -7.97 18.86 -20.94
C ILE A 71 -8.34 19.40 -22.33
N GLN A 72 -9.56 19.14 -22.80
CA GLN A 72 -9.99 19.50 -24.16
C GLN A 72 -10.19 21.01 -24.34
N GLN A 73 -10.81 21.68 -23.36
CA GLN A 73 -11.08 23.11 -23.42
C GLN A 73 -9.87 23.96 -23.04
N LYS A 74 -8.76 23.33 -22.61
CA LYS A 74 -7.59 24.00 -22.04
C LYS A 74 -7.99 25.00 -20.95
N SER A 75 -9.00 24.62 -20.17
CA SER A 75 -9.60 25.52 -19.18
C SER A 75 -8.68 25.69 -17.99
N LYS A 76 -8.69 26.88 -17.40
CA LYS A 76 -7.94 27.14 -16.16
C LYS A 76 -8.51 26.29 -15.04
N VAL A 77 -7.62 25.63 -14.32
CA VAL A 77 -8.05 24.75 -13.24
C VAL A 77 -8.47 25.56 -12.00
N ARG A 78 -9.40 25.00 -11.22
CA ARG A 78 -10.01 25.62 -10.04
C ARG A 78 -8.96 25.98 -8.97
N PRO A 79 -9.04 27.17 -8.33
CA PRO A 79 -8.20 27.52 -7.19
C PRO A 79 -8.58 26.73 -5.92
N GLY A 80 -7.59 26.33 -5.11
CA GLY A 80 -7.78 25.61 -3.82
C GLY A 80 -7.17 24.21 -3.73
N ARG A 81 -6.41 23.77 -4.74
CA ARG A 81 -5.89 22.40 -4.82
C ARG A 81 -4.77 22.04 -3.86
N ASP A 82 -4.08 23.01 -3.27
CA ASP A 82 -3.02 22.71 -2.29
C ASP A 82 -3.60 21.99 -1.06
N VAL A 83 -4.85 22.30 -0.70
CA VAL A 83 -5.61 21.61 0.36
C VAL A 83 -5.95 20.18 -0.04
N GLU A 84 -6.31 19.95 -1.31
CA GLU A 84 -6.60 18.61 -1.85
C GLU A 84 -5.32 17.76 -1.95
N CYS A 85 -4.20 18.37 -2.33
CA CYS A 85 -2.88 17.72 -2.38
C CYS A 85 -2.41 17.29 -0.98
N GLU A 86 -2.62 18.15 0.03
CA GLU A 86 -2.34 17.84 1.43
C GLU A 86 -3.25 16.70 1.93
N ALA A 87 -4.54 16.72 1.60
CA ALA A 87 -5.47 15.66 1.96
C ALA A 87 -5.11 14.33 1.29
N LEU A 88 -4.66 14.36 0.03
CA LEU A 88 -4.19 13.18 -0.69
C LEU A 88 -2.90 12.61 -0.08
N ALA A 89 -1.94 13.47 0.27
CA ALA A 89 -0.71 13.07 0.94
C ALA A 89 -1.01 12.34 2.26
N LYS A 90 -1.88 12.91 3.10
CA LYS A 90 -2.30 12.28 4.36
C LYS A 90 -2.98 10.93 4.16
N ARG A 91 -3.82 10.80 3.12
CA ARG A 91 -4.47 9.50 2.81
C ARG A 91 -3.45 8.44 2.43
N LEU A 92 -2.42 8.81 1.69
CA LEU A 92 -1.37 7.88 1.26
C LEU A 92 -0.41 7.53 2.41
N GLU A 93 -0.09 8.50 3.27
CA GLU A 93 0.67 8.25 4.50
C GLU A 93 -0.03 7.18 5.38
N ASN A 94 -1.37 7.15 5.42
CA ASN A 94 -2.12 6.13 6.15
C ASN A 94 -2.13 4.75 5.49
N GLU A 95 -2.00 4.68 4.15
CA GLU A 95 -2.00 3.40 3.42
C GLU A 95 -0.59 2.79 3.32
N LEU A 96 0.45 3.62 3.31
CA LEU A 96 1.82 3.14 3.35
C LEU A 96 2.20 2.80 4.79
N VAL A 97 2.33 1.50 5.06
CA VAL A 97 2.95 1.03 6.30
C VAL A 97 4.46 1.05 6.09
N GLU A 98 5.16 1.89 6.84
CA GLU A 98 6.61 1.85 6.92
C GLU A 98 7.01 0.66 7.81
N ALA A 99 7.59 -0.38 7.20
CA ALA A 99 8.11 -1.52 7.94
C ALA A 99 9.46 -1.17 8.57
N GLU A 100 9.68 -1.55 9.83
CA GLU A 100 10.96 -1.32 10.48
C GLU A 100 12.08 -2.11 9.77
N PRO A 101 13.30 -1.55 9.66
CA PRO A 101 14.42 -2.30 9.11
C PRO A 101 14.67 -3.54 9.97
N SER A 102 14.80 -4.70 9.32
CA SER A 102 14.98 -6.01 9.98
C SER A 102 13.79 -6.52 10.78
N GLU A 103 12.57 -6.04 10.49
CA GLU A 103 11.35 -6.54 11.15
C GLU A 103 11.18 -8.07 11.06
N LEU A 104 11.63 -8.68 9.95
CA LEU A 104 11.65 -10.13 9.81
C LEU A 104 12.56 -10.81 10.86
N LEU A 105 13.74 -10.26 11.14
CA LEU A 105 14.63 -10.79 12.18
C LEU A 105 14.04 -10.57 13.57
N ARG A 106 13.37 -9.44 13.80
CA ARG A 106 12.62 -9.18 15.04
C ARG A 106 11.52 -10.22 15.24
N LEU A 107 10.70 -10.47 14.22
CA LEU A 107 9.63 -11.47 14.24
C LEU A 107 10.17 -12.90 14.45
N ILE A 108 11.31 -13.26 13.83
CA ILE A 108 11.98 -14.55 14.08
C ILE A 108 12.45 -14.63 15.53
N GLY A 109 13.08 -13.57 16.05
CA GLY A 109 13.51 -13.49 17.44
C GLY A 109 12.33 -13.67 18.40
N ASP A 110 11.21 -13.01 18.14
CA ASP A 110 10.00 -13.10 18.93
C ASP A 110 9.32 -14.47 18.83
N ALA A 111 9.28 -15.08 17.65
CA ALA A 111 8.81 -16.45 17.46
C ALA A 111 9.68 -17.46 18.23
N CYS A 112 11.01 -17.28 18.25
CA CYS A 112 11.92 -18.11 19.05
C CYS A 112 11.68 -17.94 20.56
N LYS A 113 11.44 -16.72 21.05
CA LYS A 113 11.08 -16.47 22.45
C LYS A 113 9.75 -17.15 22.79
N TRP A 114 8.74 -16.99 21.93
CA TRP A 114 7.43 -17.62 22.07
C TRP A 114 7.53 -19.13 22.11
N LYS A 115 8.33 -19.72 21.21
CA LYS A 115 8.60 -21.15 21.19
C LYS A 115 9.25 -21.61 22.50
N LYS A 116 10.26 -20.91 23.01
CA LYS A 116 10.90 -21.28 24.30
C LYS A 116 9.94 -21.20 25.48
N LEU A 117 9.08 -20.18 25.51
CA LEU A 117 8.05 -20.02 26.54
C LEU A 117 7.00 -21.14 26.50
N ASN A 118 6.55 -21.51 25.29
CA ASN A 118 5.58 -22.61 25.12
C ASN A 118 6.22 -24.00 25.15
N ASP A 119 7.52 -24.13 24.90
CA ASP A 119 8.27 -25.38 25.02
C ASP A 119 8.41 -25.82 26.50
N ASP A 120 8.15 -24.90 27.44
CA ASP A 120 8.03 -25.14 28.89
C ASP A 120 6.62 -25.62 29.30
N TRP A 121 5.75 -25.91 28.33
CA TRP A 121 4.46 -26.56 28.57
C TRP A 121 4.67 -27.95 29.21
N PRO A 122 3.98 -28.28 30.32
CA PRO A 122 4.32 -29.41 31.22
C PRO A 122 4.17 -30.81 30.61
N LEU A 123 3.79 -30.93 29.34
CA LEU A 123 3.56 -32.23 28.70
C LEU A 123 4.84 -32.92 28.20
N LYS A 124 5.99 -32.23 28.08
CA LYS A 124 7.25 -32.88 27.69
C LYS A 124 7.73 -33.90 28.72
N GLY A 125 7.48 -33.64 30.02
CA GLY A 125 7.79 -34.58 31.10
C GLY A 125 6.91 -35.83 31.12
N LEU A 126 5.66 -35.73 30.64
CA LEU A 126 4.68 -36.82 30.66
C LEU A 126 4.90 -37.85 29.55
N VAL A 127 5.45 -37.44 28.41
CA VAL A 127 5.80 -38.38 27.33
C VAL A 127 6.95 -39.30 27.76
N ASN A 128 7.95 -38.76 28.46
CA ASN A 128 9.09 -39.55 28.97
C ASN A 128 8.71 -40.46 30.13
N GLN A 129 7.73 -40.10 30.96
CA GLN A 129 7.26 -40.97 32.05
C GLN A 129 6.45 -42.17 31.54
N ARG A 130 5.64 -41.99 30.49
CA ARG A 130 4.88 -43.10 29.89
C ARG A 130 5.78 -44.11 29.17
N THR A 131 6.83 -43.65 28.50
CA THR A 131 7.80 -44.55 27.86
C THR A 131 8.66 -45.28 28.87
N ALA A 132 9.11 -44.61 29.94
CA ALA A 132 9.89 -45.23 31.01
C ALA A 132 9.11 -46.26 31.84
N LYS A 133 7.80 -46.08 32.02
CA LYS A 133 6.95 -47.05 32.72
C LYS A 133 6.75 -48.33 31.89
N ARG A 134 6.54 -48.18 30.58
CA ARG A 134 6.34 -49.28 29.64
C ARG A 134 7.61 -50.12 29.43
N THR A 135 8.80 -49.51 29.50
CA THR A 135 10.07 -50.26 29.44
C THR A 135 10.36 -51.05 30.70
N LYS A 136 9.86 -50.61 31.87
CA LYS A 136 9.98 -51.38 33.12
C LYS A 136 9.02 -52.57 33.15
N GLU A 137 7.79 -52.37 32.67
CA GLU A 137 6.78 -53.45 32.56
C GLU A 137 7.19 -54.57 31.58
N LEU A 138 8.04 -54.28 30.59
CA LEU A 138 8.61 -55.27 29.66
C LEU A 138 9.87 -55.97 30.18
N GLN A 139 10.48 -55.48 31.26
CA GLN A 139 11.65 -56.11 31.91
C GLN A 139 11.28 -57.00 33.10
N GLU A 140 10.03 -56.91 33.59
CA GLU A 140 9.50 -57.74 34.69
C GLU A 140 8.65 -58.94 34.20
N GLN A 141 8.65 -59.25 32.89
CA GLN A 141 8.13 -60.49 32.29
C GLN A 141 9.27 -61.34 31.77
#